data_AF-A0A2N8K9L1-F1
#
_entry.id   AF-A0A2N8K9L1-F1
#
_cell.length_a   1.000
_cell.length_b   1.000
_cell.length_c   1.000
_cell.angle_alpha   90.00
_cell.angle_beta   90.00
_cell.angle_gamma   90.00
#
_symmetry.space_group_name_H-M   'P 1'
#
loop_
_entity.id
_entity.type
_entity.pdbx_description
1 polymer ?
#
loop_
_entity_poly.entity_id
_entity_poly.type
_entity_poly.pdbx_seq_one_letter_code
_entity_poly.pdbx_strand_id
1 'polypeptide(L)' 'MAVRLPASIVEALELREGDDIEIEIAVDAPRTFGIRKKPGAEALLERLPAFRGKLPADFRFDRNEANERG' A
#
# COMPACT_ATOMS: atom_id res chain seq x y z
N MET A 1 20.95 2.30 1.33
CA MET A 1 21.05 0.82 1.25
C MET A 1 20.40 0.38 -0.04
N ALA A 2 20.99 -0.54 -0.81
CA ALA A 2 20.43 -0.98 -2.08
C ALA A 2 20.50 -2.51 -2.18
N VAL A 3 19.48 -3.12 -2.79
CA VAL A 3 19.40 -4.55 -3.07
C VAL A 3 19.27 -4.74 -4.58
N ARG A 4 19.93 -5.76 -5.15
CA ARG A 4 19.75 -6.09 -6.56
C ARG A 4 18.55 -7.00 -6.74
N LEU A 5 17.66 -6.63 -7.64
CA LEU A 5 16.54 -7.46 -8.08
C LEU A 5 16.92 -8.20 -9.37
N PRO A 6 16.69 -9.52 -9.46
CA PRO A 6 16.78 -10.25 -10.73
C PRO A 6 15.85 -9.67 -11.79
N ALA A 7 16.26 -9.72 -13.06
CA ALA A 7 15.46 -9.22 -14.19
C ALA A 7 14.07 -9.86 -14.26
N SER A 8 13.95 -11.15 -13.92
CA SER A 8 12.67 -11.86 -13.89
C SER A 8 11.65 -11.26 -12.92
N ILE A 9 12.10 -10.70 -11.78
CA ILE A 9 11.22 -10.05 -10.81
C ILE A 9 10.82 -8.65 -11.31
N VAL A 10 11.76 -7.93 -11.92
CA VAL A 10 11.52 -6.61 -12.50
C VAL A 10 10.46 -6.69 -13.60
N GLU A 11 10.56 -7.69 -14.48
CA GLU A 11 9.59 -7.95 -15.53
C GLU A 11 8.23 -8.40 -14.97
N ALA A 12 8.22 -9.37 -14.05
CA ALA A 12 6.98 -9.89 -13.48
C ALA A 12 6.17 -8.86 -12.68
N LEU A 13 6.84 -7.88 -12.06
CA LEU A 13 6.21 -6.78 -11.32
C LEU A 13 6.10 -5.49 -12.15
N GLU A 14 6.50 -5.52 -13.43
CA GLU A 14 6.52 -4.36 -14.33
C GLU A 14 7.13 -3.10 -13.69
N LEU A 15 8.27 -3.28 -13.00
CA LEU A 15 8.96 -2.21 -12.30
C LEU A 15 9.69 -1.31 -13.29
N ARG A 16 9.58 0.00 -13.07
CA ARG A 16 10.26 1.05 -13.82
C ARG A 16 11.14 1.85 -12.87
N GLU A 17 12.08 2.57 -13.45
CA GLU A 17 12.92 3.48 -12.67
C GLU A 17 12.04 4.56 -12.01
N GLY A 18 12.17 4.71 -10.68
CA GLY A 18 11.31 5.59 -9.87
C GLY A 18 10.07 4.94 -9.25
N ASP A 19 9.80 3.65 -9.51
CA ASP A 19 8.72 2.93 -8.83
C ASP A 19 9.08 2.61 -7.37
N ASP A 20 8.11 2.85 -6.48
CA ASP A 20 8.21 2.43 -5.09
C ASP A 20 7.84 0.94 -4.95
N ILE A 21 8.66 0.22 -4.18
CA ILE A 21 8.44 -1.18 -3.82
C ILE A 21 8.38 -1.35 -2.31
N GLU A 22 7.58 -2.31 -1.86
CA GLU A 22 7.55 -2.79 -0.48
C GLU A 22 8.20 -4.17 -0.40
N ILE A 23 9.07 -4.33 0.60
CA ILE A 23 9.72 -5.59 0.92
C ILE A 23 9.22 -6.02 2.29
N GLU A 24 8.43 -7.09 2.32
CA GLU A 24 7.90 -7.69 3.54
C GLU A 24 8.67 -8.97 3.88
N ILE A 25 8.92 -9.21 5.16
CA ILE A 25 9.46 -10.47 5.65
C ILE A 25 8.29 -11.29 6.17
N ALA A 26 8.13 -12.51 5.66
CA ALA A 26 7.09 -13.41 6.16
C ALA A 26 7.38 -13.77 7.63
N VAL A 27 6.39 -13.57 8.51
CA VAL A 27 6.51 -13.82 9.95
C VAL A 27 6.91 -15.28 10.23
N ASP A 28 6.39 -16.21 9.43
CA ASP A 28 6.64 -17.65 9.58
C ASP A 28 7.89 -18.15 8.85
N ALA A 29 8.56 -17.28 8.08
CA ALA A 29 9.73 -17.64 7.28
C ALA A 29 10.72 -16.47 7.19
N PRO A 30 11.65 -16.35 8.16
CA PRO A 30 12.56 -15.19 8.29
C PRO A 30 13.61 -15.04 7.17
N ARG A 31 13.52 -15.85 6.10
CA ARG A 31 14.36 -15.76 4.89
C ARG A 31 13.55 -15.58 3.61
N THR A 32 12.23 -15.46 3.72
CA THR A 32 11.34 -15.24 2.59
C THR A 32 10.98 -13.77 2.52
N PHE A 33 11.36 -13.13 1.41
CA PHE A 33 11.04 -11.75 1.14
C PHE A 33 9.90 -11.68 0.13
N GLY A 34 8.76 -11.12 0.55
CA GLY A 34 7.69 -10.73 -0.35
C GLY A 34 8.03 -9.38 -0.95
N ILE A 35 7.98 -9.27 -2.28
CA ILE A 35 8.21 -8.01 -2.99
C ILE A 35 6.91 -7.63 -3.70
N ARG A 36 6.46 -6.41 -3.48
CA ARG A 36 5.26 -5.88 -4.13
C ARG A 36 5.52 -4.46 -4.64
N LYS A 37 5.03 -4.17 -5.84
CA LYS A 37 4.94 -2.81 -6.37
C LYS A 37 3.88 -2.03 -5.60
N LYS A 38 4.20 -0.83 -5.10
CA LYS A 38 3.19 -0.01 -4.44
C LYS A 38 2.08 0.34 -5.44
N PRO A 39 0.80 0.21 -5.04
CA PRO A 39 -0.30 0.62 -5.89
C PRO A 39 -0.20 2.11 -6.17
N GLY A 40 -0.33 2.48 -7.45
CA GLY A 40 -0.42 3.88 -7.85
C GLY A 40 -1.69 4.55 -7.33
N ALA A 41 -1.79 5.86 -7.52
CA ALA A 41 -2.94 6.64 -7.07
C ALA A 41 -4.28 6.10 -7.62
N GLU A 42 -4.32 5.67 -8.88
CA GLU A 42 -5.51 5.10 -9.51
C GLU A 42 -5.95 3.80 -8.82
N ALA A 43 -5.03 2.86 -8.59
CA ALA A 43 -5.32 1.62 -7.87
C ALA A 43 -5.75 1.86 -6.42
N LEU A 44 -5.29 2.94 -5.78
CA LEU A 44 -5.79 3.37 -4.48
C LEU A 44 -7.23 3.89 -4.56
N LEU A 45 -7.54 4.71 -5.58
CA LEU A 45 -8.90 5.21 -5.81
C LEU A 45 -9.89 4.09 -6.12
N GLU A 46 -9.49 3.06 -6.85
CA GLU A 46 -10.31 1.87 -7.13
C GLU A 46 -10.71 1.08 -5.86
N ARG A 47 -10.00 1.28 -4.74
CA ARG A 47 -10.34 0.63 -3.46
C ARG A 47 -11.36 1.42 -2.64
N LEU A 48 -11.55 2.70 -2.94
CA LEU A 48 -12.51 3.58 -2.24
C LEU A 48 -13.98 3.12 -2.31
N PRO A 49 -14.50 2.54 -3.43
CA PRO A 49 -15.86 2.03 -3.49
C PRO A 49 -16.21 1.03 -2.39
N ALA A 50 -15.25 0.22 -1.93
CA ALA A 50 -15.46 -0.75 -0.86
C ALA A 50 -15.74 -0.12 0.52
N PHE A 51 -15.54 1.19 0.65
CA PHE A 51 -15.82 1.96 1.87
C PHE A 51 -17.11 2.78 1.80
N ARG A 52 -17.82 2.78 0.66
CA ARG A 52 -19.11 3.45 0.52
C ARG A 52 -20.15 2.78 1.43
N GLY A 53 -21.00 3.60 2.07
CA GLY A 53 -22.10 3.12 2.91
C GLY A 53 -21.70 2.53 4.27
N LYS A 54 -20.40 2.55 4.63
CA LYS A 54 -19.92 2.10 5.95
C LYS A 54 -20.10 3.16 7.05
N LEU A 55 -20.42 4.39 6.67
CA LEU A 55 -20.61 5.48 7.62
C LEU A 55 -22.09 5.55 8.06
N PRO A 56 -22.35 5.73 9.36
CA PRO A 56 -23.69 6.02 9.88
C PRO A 56 -24.32 7.23 9.19
N ALA A 57 -25.66 7.24 9.11
CA ALA A 57 -26.41 8.31 8.44
C ALA A 57 -26.24 9.70 9.10
N ASP A 58 -25.88 9.70 10.39
CA ASP A 58 -25.61 10.87 11.22
C ASP A 58 -24.12 11.21 11.33
N PHE A 59 -23.24 10.46 10.65
CA PHE A 59 -21.81 10.70 10.71
C PHE A 59 -21.45 12.05 10.10
N ARG A 60 -20.84 12.91 10.91
CA ARG A 60 -20.25 14.17 10.50
C ARG A 60 -18.76 14.14 10.81
N PHE A 61 -17.93 14.35 9.79
CA PHE A 61 -16.49 14.45 9.97
C PHE A 61 -16.14 15.85 10.51
N ASP A 62 -15.59 15.92 11.73
CA ASP A 62 -14.98 17.12 12.30
C ASP A 62 -13.45 16.97 12.37
N ARG A 63 -12.73 17.93 11.79
CA ARG A 63 -11.27 17.90 11.70
C ARG A 63 -10.60 18.14 13.05
N ASN A 64 -11.16 18.99 13.90
CA ASN A 64 -10.56 19.34 15.17
C ASN A 64 -10.68 18.15 16.13
N GLU A 65 -11.89 17.60 16.26
CA GLU A 65 -12.15 16.39 17.07
C GLU A 65 -11.27 15.21 16.65
N ALA A 66 -11.09 14.99 15.34
CA ALA A 66 -10.26 13.90 14.84
C ALA A 66 -8.75 14.03 15.18
N ASN A 67 -8.26 15.27 15.34
CA ASN A 67 -6.85 15.57 15.59
C ASN A 67 -6.53 15.82 17.08
N GLU A 68 -7.52 15.76 17.97
CA GLU A 68 -7.34 15.98 19.42
C GLU A 68 -6.54 14.88 20.13
N ARG A 69 -6.24 13.77 19.44
CA ARG A 69 -5.35 12.70 19.94
C ARG A 69 -3.90 13.05 19.63
N GLY A 70 -3.35 14.01 20.39
CA GLY A 70 -1.92 14.27 20.51
C GLY A 70 -1.27 13.35 21.55
#